data_AF-A0A402A8J9-F1
#
_entry.id   AF-A0A402A8J9-F1
#
_cell.length_a   1.000
_cell.length_b   1.000
_cell.length_c   1.000
_cell.angle_alpha   90.00
_cell.angle_beta   90.00
_cell.angle_gamma   90.00
#
_symmetry.space_group_name_H-M   'P 1'
#
loop_
_entity.id
_entity.type
_entity.pdbx_description
1 polymer ?
#
loop_
_entity_poly.entity_id
_entity_poly.type
_entity_poly.pdbx_seq_one_letter_code
_entity_poly.pdbx_strand_id
1 'polypeptide(L)'
;MDTILSKTQLLTELHNENAYWQALLDEIGEVNMTQPEVAGGWSIKDIVAHLTGWRRWSVKRFQFELNHEPDFTPPWPPALQSDDDINAWIYASQRDRPLADVLSDSHEVWQQLVEVLDHCDATAPEGGDGEQEPDQALVLRVSHRNGLTLTILRPCVNEDLKQPPSTTILV
;
A
#
# COMPACT_ATOMS: atom_id res chain seq x y z
N MET A 1 -20.72 -3.95 0.21
CA MET A 1 -20.56 -5.13 1.07
C MET A 1 -19.07 -5.22 1.34
N ASP A 2 -18.68 -5.23 2.61
CA ASP A 2 -17.27 -5.33 2.99
C ASP A 2 -16.81 -6.78 2.73
N THR A 3 -15.70 -6.96 2.00
CA THR A 3 -15.17 -8.28 1.64
C THR A 3 -14.02 -8.63 2.56
N ILE A 4 -14.17 -9.68 3.36
CA ILE A 4 -13.11 -10.21 4.21
C ILE A 4 -12.30 -11.21 3.37
N LEU A 5 -10.98 -10.99 3.25
CA LEU A 5 -10.05 -11.92 2.59
C LEU A 5 -9.10 -12.55 3.61
N SER A 6 -8.70 -13.80 3.39
CA SER A 6 -7.56 -14.38 4.08
C SER A 6 -6.24 -13.76 3.60
N LYS A 7 -5.15 -13.92 4.35
CA LYS A 7 -3.80 -13.49 3.94
C LYS A 7 -3.43 -14.02 2.55
N THR A 8 -3.65 -15.31 2.30
CA THR A 8 -3.38 -15.94 1.00
C THR A 8 -4.23 -15.33 -0.12
N GLN A 9 -5.51 -15.05 0.14
CA GLN A 9 -6.39 -14.40 -0.83
C GLN A 9 -5.96 -12.96 -1.12
N LEU A 10 -5.57 -12.19 -0.09
CA LEU A 10 -5.01 -10.85 -0.27
C LEU A 10 -3.75 -10.90 -1.14
N LEU A 11 -2.77 -11.74 -0.79
CA LEU A 11 -1.51 -11.82 -1.53
C LEU A 11 -1.77 -12.22 -2.99
N THR A 12 -2.70 -13.14 -3.22
CA THR A 12 -3.12 -13.52 -4.58
C THR A 12 -3.69 -12.32 -5.34
N GLU A 13 -4.62 -11.58 -4.73
CA GLU A 13 -5.23 -10.41 -5.36
C GLU A 13 -4.21 -9.30 -5.65
N LEU A 14 -3.33 -9.03 -4.69
CA LEU A 14 -2.22 -8.10 -4.85
C LEU A 14 -1.32 -8.50 -6.03
N HIS A 15 -0.92 -9.77 -6.12
CA HIS A 15 -0.12 -10.24 -7.25
C HIS A 15 -0.84 -10.08 -8.59
N ASN A 16 -2.15 -10.34 -8.66
CA ASN A 16 -2.95 -10.16 -9.87
C ASN A 16 -3.04 -8.68 -10.28
N GLU A 17 -3.36 -7.79 -9.34
CA GLU A 17 -3.45 -6.35 -9.59
C GLU A 17 -2.10 -5.77 -10.03
N ASN A 18 -1.00 -6.17 -9.39
CA ASN A 18 0.32 -5.73 -9.83
C ASN A 18 0.67 -6.30 -11.22
N ALA A 19 0.32 -7.54 -11.54
CA ALA A 19 0.55 -8.08 -12.88
C ALA A 19 -0.24 -7.31 -13.95
N TYR A 20 -1.50 -6.96 -13.67
CA TYR A 20 -2.32 -6.12 -14.55
C TYR A 20 -1.71 -4.71 -14.72
N TRP A 21 -1.28 -4.09 -13.62
CA TRP A 21 -0.63 -2.80 -13.63
C TRP A 21 0.66 -2.80 -14.47
N GLN A 22 1.53 -3.80 -14.29
CA GLN A 22 2.75 -3.91 -15.09
C GLN A 22 2.46 -4.11 -16.58
N ALA A 23 1.46 -4.94 -16.92
CA ALA A 23 1.04 -5.12 -18.30
C ALA A 23 0.52 -3.82 -18.94
N LEU A 24 -0.22 -3.01 -18.18
CA LEU A 24 -0.67 -1.70 -18.63
C LEU A 24 0.50 -0.74 -18.86
N LEU A 25 1.49 -0.72 -17.95
CA LEU A 25 2.70 0.08 -18.12
C LEU A 25 3.48 -0.35 -19.37
N ASP A 26 3.63 -1.65 -19.59
CA ASP A 26 4.27 -2.20 -20.78
C ASP A 26 3.54 -1.80 -22.08
N GLU A 27 2.20 -1.84 -22.08
CA GLU A 27 1.38 -1.40 -23.22
C GLU A 27 1.54 0.09 -23.52
N ILE A 28 1.59 0.94 -22.49
CA ILE A 28 1.81 2.38 -22.63
C ILE A 28 3.21 2.65 -23.21
N GLY A 29 4.22 1.93 -22.71
CA GLY A 29 5.61 2.07 -23.10
C GLY A 29 6.29 3.34 -22.56
N GLU A 30 7.56 3.23 -22.19
CA GLU A 30 8.32 4.30 -21.50
C GLU A 30 8.29 5.66 -22.20
N VAL A 31 8.34 5.67 -23.54
CA VAL A 31 8.30 6.90 -24.35
C VAL A 31 7.05 7.73 -24.08
N ASN A 32 5.91 7.08 -23.84
CA ASN A 32 4.65 7.77 -23.57
C ASN A 32 4.48 8.10 -22.09
N MET A 33 5.22 7.45 -21.19
CA MET A 33 5.02 7.63 -19.74
C MET A 33 5.41 9.00 -19.21
N THR A 34 6.25 9.73 -19.96
CA THR A 34 6.71 11.08 -19.60
C THR A 34 5.88 12.20 -20.23
N GLN A 35 4.90 11.85 -21.08
CA GLN A 35 4.02 12.85 -21.69
C GLN A 35 3.11 13.45 -20.61
N PRO A 36 3.04 14.79 -20.49
CA PRO A 36 2.19 15.45 -19.52
C PRO A 36 0.70 15.35 -19.92
N GLU A 37 -0.19 15.82 -19.04
CA GLU A 37 -1.63 16.01 -19.30
C GLU A 37 -2.43 14.71 -19.55
N VAL A 38 -1.95 13.56 -19.08
CA VAL A 38 -2.67 12.27 -19.18
C VAL A 38 -3.78 12.17 -18.13
N ALA A 39 -3.57 12.77 -16.95
CA ALA A 39 -4.58 12.83 -15.89
C ALA A 39 -4.49 14.15 -15.12
N GLY A 40 -5.29 15.16 -15.50
CA GLY A 40 -5.34 16.43 -14.79
C GLY A 40 -3.98 17.14 -14.67
N GLY A 41 -3.16 17.09 -15.73
CA GLY A 41 -1.80 17.63 -15.75
C GLY A 41 -0.69 16.61 -15.51
N TRP A 42 -0.98 15.45 -14.92
CA TRP A 42 0.04 14.45 -14.58
C TRP A 42 0.39 13.57 -15.77
N SER A 43 1.66 13.18 -15.84
CA SER A 43 2.13 12.08 -16.69
C SER A 43 1.94 10.72 -16.00
N ILE A 44 2.08 9.62 -16.75
CA ILE A 44 2.06 8.28 -16.15
C ILE A 44 3.21 8.11 -15.15
N LYS A 45 4.39 8.69 -15.42
CA LYS A 45 5.52 8.72 -14.48
C LYS A 45 5.10 9.34 -13.13
N ASP A 46 4.34 10.43 -13.17
CA ASP A 46 3.89 11.11 -11.95
C ASP A 46 2.88 10.27 -11.18
N ILE A 47 2.01 9.55 -11.87
CA ILE A 47 1.08 8.57 -11.27
C ILE A 47 1.87 7.44 -10.59
N VAL A 48 2.85 6.84 -11.28
CA VAL A 48 3.70 5.78 -10.69
C VAL A 48 4.42 6.31 -9.44
N ALA A 49 4.98 7.51 -9.51
CA ALA A 49 5.70 8.13 -8.39
C ALA A 49 4.77 8.40 -7.20
N HIS A 50 3.57 8.90 -7.45
CA HIS A 50 2.53 9.12 -6.44
C HIS A 50 2.14 7.82 -5.73
N LEU A 51 1.81 6.77 -6.48
CA LEU A 51 1.47 5.45 -5.93
C LEU A 51 2.63 4.85 -5.12
N THR A 52 3.85 5.01 -5.61
CA THR A 52 5.07 4.55 -4.92
C THR A 52 5.23 5.25 -3.57
N GLY A 53 4.94 6.55 -3.47
CA GLY A 53 4.97 7.30 -2.21
C GLY A 53 4.01 6.75 -1.16
N TRP A 54 2.75 6.49 -1.53
CA TRP A 54 1.76 5.90 -0.63
C TRP A 54 2.09 4.45 -0.26
N ARG A 55 2.65 3.67 -1.20
CA ARG A 55 3.08 2.29 -0.93
C ARG A 55 4.24 2.25 0.07
N ARG A 56 5.23 3.15 -0.04
CA ARG A 56 6.32 3.29 0.94
C ARG A 56 5.80 3.56 2.34
N TRP A 57 4.82 4.45 2.44
CA TRP A 57 4.21 4.77 3.72
C TRP A 57 3.45 3.58 4.32
N SER A 58 2.82 2.77 3.47
CA SER A 58 2.16 1.53 3.86
C SER A 58 3.17 0.50 4.39
N VAL A 59 4.29 0.31 3.69
CA VAL A 59 5.39 -0.56 4.15
C VAL A 59 5.90 -0.11 5.52
N LYS A 60 6.17 1.19 5.70
CA LYS A 60 6.64 1.73 6.98
C LYS A 60 5.64 1.49 8.12
N ARG A 61 4.34 1.57 7.85
CA ARG A 61 3.28 1.20 8.81
C ARG A 61 3.40 -0.25 9.24
N PHE A 62 3.46 -1.17 8.28
CA PHE A 62 3.58 -2.59 8.61
C PHE A 62 4.86 -2.91 9.38
N GLN A 63 5.99 -2.33 8.98
CA GLN A 63 7.27 -2.52 9.68
C GLN A 63 7.24 -1.96 11.10
N PHE A 64 6.62 -0.79 11.31
CA PHE A 64 6.45 -0.23 12.65
C PHE A 64 5.66 -1.16 13.56
N GLU A 65 4.54 -1.70 13.07
CA GLU A 65 3.70 -2.62 13.84
C GLU A 65 4.42 -3.96 14.09
N LEU A 66 5.05 -4.57 13.08
CA LEU A 66 5.69 -5.88 13.19
C LEU A 66 6.98 -5.88 14.01
N ASN A 67 7.83 -4.87 13.80
CA ASN A 67 9.19 -4.85 14.36
C ASN A 67 9.30 -3.94 15.61
N HIS A 68 8.20 -3.32 16.04
CA HIS A 68 8.18 -2.32 17.11
C HIS A 68 9.22 -1.20 16.90
N GLU A 69 9.35 -0.73 15.65
CA GLU A 69 10.31 0.32 15.31
C GLU A 69 10.03 1.60 16.12
N PRO A 70 11.06 2.33 16.58
CA PRO A 70 10.86 3.46 17.50
C PRO A 70 10.36 4.74 16.80
N ASP A 71 10.42 4.84 15.47
CA ASP A 71 10.04 6.05 14.73
C ASP A 71 8.93 5.82 13.70
N PHE A 72 7.77 6.43 13.98
CA PHE A 72 6.63 6.48 13.08
C PHE A 72 6.36 7.89 12.54
N THR A 73 7.40 8.57 12.08
CA THR A 73 7.24 9.89 11.43
C THR A 73 6.94 9.73 9.93
N PRO A 74 5.88 10.38 9.39
CA PRO A 74 5.64 10.42 7.95
C PRO A 74 6.80 11.13 7.21
N PRO A 75 7.07 10.76 5.95
CA PRO A 75 8.16 11.37 5.18
C PRO A 75 7.85 12.81 4.73
N TRP A 76 6.59 13.24 4.80
CA TRP A 76 6.16 14.59 4.46
C TRP A 76 6.12 15.51 5.69
N PRO A 77 6.14 16.84 5.49
CA PRO A 77 6.06 17.80 6.59
C PRO A 77 4.82 17.59 7.47
N PRO A 78 4.94 17.66 8.82
CA PRO A 78 3.81 17.45 9.74
C PRO A 78 2.64 18.42 9.53
N ALA A 79 2.88 19.58 8.90
CA ALA A 79 1.84 20.55 8.60
C ALA A 79 0.88 20.09 7.48
N LEU A 80 1.25 19.10 6.67
CA LEU A 80 0.39 18.56 5.62
C LEU A 80 -0.59 17.56 6.24
N GLN A 81 -1.88 17.87 6.15
CA GLN A 81 -2.94 17.11 6.81
C GLN A 81 -3.96 16.54 5.82
N SER A 82 -4.01 17.06 4.59
CA SER A 82 -4.90 16.56 3.54
C SER A 82 -4.13 15.67 2.55
N ASP A 83 -4.82 14.68 1.99
CA ASP A 83 -4.24 13.83 0.95
C ASP A 83 -3.82 14.67 -0.27
N ASP A 84 -4.57 15.71 -0.62
CA ASP A 84 -4.23 16.60 -1.74
C ASP A 84 -2.90 17.35 -1.50
N ASP A 85 -2.68 17.88 -0.30
CA ASP A 85 -1.42 18.55 0.05
C ASP A 85 -0.24 17.58 0.04
N ILE A 86 -0.45 16.36 0.55
CA ILE A 86 0.55 15.30 0.54
C ILE A 86 0.84 14.87 -0.90
N ASN A 87 -0.18 14.71 -1.74
CA ASN A 87 -0.05 14.36 -3.14
C ASN A 87 0.74 15.42 -3.91
N ALA A 88 0.45 16.70 -3.67
CA ALA A 88 1.21 17.81 -4.23
C ALA A 88 2.67 17.81 -3.79
N TRP A 89 2.93 17.49 -2.51
CA TRP A 89 4.29 17.35 -1.99
C TRP A 89 5.04 16.16 -2.61
N ILE A 90 4.39 14.99 -2.71
CA ILE A 90 4.98 13.81 -3.37
C ILE A 90 5.31 14.16 -4.82
N TYR A 91 4.35 14.71 -5.57
CA TYR A 91 4.57 15.17 -6.95
C TYR A 91 5.76 16.12 -7.05
N ALA A 92 5.80 17.18 -6.25
CA ALA A 92 6.89 18.15 -6.27
C ALA A 92 8.26 17.51 -5.96
N SER A 93 8.30 16.52 -5.07
CA SER A 93 9.52 15.80 -4.70
C SER A 93 10.02 14.81 -5.78
N GLN A 94 9.13 14.36 -6.68
CA GLN A 94 9.42 13.32 -7.66
C GLN A 94 9.46 13.82 -9.11
N ARG A 95 8.84 14.96 -9.43
CA ARG A 95 8.62 15.43 -10.82
C ARG A 95 9.90 15.50 -11.67
N ASP A 96 11.03 15.85 -11.05
CA ASP A 96 12.32 16.06 -11.73
C ASP A 96 13.16 14.77 -11.81
N ARG A 97 12.64 13.65 -11.28
CA ARG A 97 13.34 12.36 -11.33
C ARG A 97 13.22 11.67 -12.69
N PRO A 98 14.26 10.93 -13.12
CA PRO A 98 14.21 10.06 -14.29
C PRO A 98 13.12 8.99 -14.18
N LEU A 99 12.50 8.64 -15.31
CA LEU A 99 11.50 7.58 -15.36
C LEU A 99 12.03 6.24 -14.84
N ALA A 100 13.24 5.86 -15.26
CA ALA A 100 13.87 4.59 -14.86
C ALA A 100 13.98 4.46 -13.33
N ASP A 101 14.39 5.52 -12.64
CA ASP A 101 14.49 5.52 -11.19
C ASP A 101 13.12 5.40 -10.52
N VAL A 102 12.09 6.06 -11.07
CA VAL A 102 10.71 5.98 -10.56
C VAL A 102 10.15 4.56 -10.72
N LEU A 103 10.42 3.90 -11.86
CA LEU A 103 9.99 2.52 -12.09
C LEU A 103 10.73 1.52 -11.18
N SER A 104 12.05 1.69 -11.01
CA SER A 104 12.85 0.87 -10.09
C SER A 104 12.32 0.97 -8.66
N ASP A 105 12.09 2.20 -8.19
CA ASP A 105 11.54 2.45 -6.87
C ASP A 105 10.16 1.80 -6.68
N SER A 106 9.29 1.89 -7.69
CA SER A 106 7.95 1.27 -7.65
C SER A 106 8.05 -0.25 -7.47
N HIS A 107 8.97 -0.89 -8.20
CA HIS A 107 9.22 -2.34 -8.13
C HIS A 107 9.81 -2.75 -6.78
N GLU A 108 10.81 -2.03 -6.28
CA GLU A 108 11.42 -2.30 -4.98
C GLU A 108 10.41 -2.19 -3.84
N VAL A 109 9.60 -1.14 -3.84
CA VAL A 109 8.60 -0.91 -2.80
C VAL A 109 7.45 -1.92 -2.90
N TRP A 110 7.12 -2.39 -4.11
CA TRP A 110 6.21 -3.53 -4.29
C TRP A 110 6.74 -4.79 -3.61
N GLN A 111 8.02 -5.13 -3.82
CA GLN A 111 8.63 -6.29 -3.19
C GLN A 111 8.61 -6.19 -1.66
N GLN A 112 8.94 -5.00 -1.12
CA GLN A 112 8.87 -4.75 0.33
C GLN A 112 7.45 -4.89 0.88
N LEU A 113 6.42 -4.46 0.14
CA LEU A 113 5.03 -4.61 0.54
C LEU A 113 4.61 -6.09 0.61
N VAL A 114 4.96 -6.88 -0.41
CA VAL A 114 4.65 -8.31 -0.42
C VAL A 114 5.40 -9.02 0.72
N GLU A 115 6.69 -8.71 0.90
CA GLU A 115 7.52 -9.30 1.95
C GLU A 115 6.95 -9.00 3.34
N VAL A 116 6.61 -7.74 3.62
CA VAL A 116 6.11 -7.37 4.96
C VAL A 116 4.73 -7.99 5.24
N LEU A 117 3.88 -8.14 4.22
CA LEU A 117 2.59 -8.82 4.35
C LEU A 117 2.75 -10.34 4.51
N ASP A 118 3.73 -10.94 3.84
CA ASP A 118 4.04 -12.37 3.98
C ASP A 118 4.62 -12.70 5.36
N HIS A 119 5.32 -11.75 6.00
CA HIS A 119 5.79 -11.90 7.39
C HIS A 119 4.76 -11.51 8.45
N CYS A 120 3.62 -10.92 8.06
CA CYS A 120 2.50 -10.70 8.98
C CYS A 120 1.80 -12.05 9.22
N ASP A 121 2.21 -12.76 10.26
CA ASP A 121 1.45 -13.88 10.78
C ASP A 121 0.41 -13.35 11.76
N ALA A 122 -0.86 -13.39 11.33
CA ALA A 122 -1.93 -13.42 12.31
C ALA A 122 -1.79 -14.77 13.02
N THR A 123 -1.26 -14.77 14.25
CA THR A 123 -1.25 -15.95 15.13
C THR A 123 -2.38 -15.83 16.15
N ALA A 124 -3.18 -16.89 16.26
CA ALA A 124 -4.27 -16.97 17.22
C ALA A 124 -3.65 -17.08 18.61
N PRO A 125 -4.29 -16.54 19.66
CA PRO A 125 -3.86 -16.84 21.01
C PRO A 125 -3.97 -18.36 21.21
N GLU A 126 -2.87 -18.99 21.62
CA GLU A 126 -2.87 -20.41 21.99
C GLU A 126 -3.77 -20.61 23.21
N GLY A 127 -4.98 -21.14 23.00
CA GLY A 127 -5.86 -21.58 24.08
C GLY A 127 -7.34 -21.64 23.68
N GLY A 128 -7.80 -22.77 23.16
CA GLY A 128 -9.23 -23.01 22.97
C GLY A 128 -9.53 -24.22 22.09
N ASP A 129 -9.75 -25.35 22.74
CA ASP A 129 -10.39 -26.56 22.22
C ASP A 129 -11.88 -26.28 21.89
N GLY A 130 -12.13 -25.60 20.77
CA GLY A 130 -13.45 -25.37 20.23
C GLY A 130 -13.34 -24.92 18.79
N GLU A 131 -14.17 -25.51 17.90
CA GLU A 131 -14.41 -25.18 16.49
C GLU A 131 -13.46 -24.12 15.89
N GLN A 132 -12.56 -24.52 14.98
CA GLN A 132 -11.73 -23.58 14.22
C GLN A 132 -12.62 -22.58 13.47
N GLU A 133 -12.86 -21.41 14.08
CA GLU A 133 -13.37 -20.22 13.42
C GLU A 133 -12.41 -19.82 12.29
N PRO A 134 -12.91 -19.25 11.19
CA PRO A 134 -12.07 -18.95 10.03
C PRO A 134 -10.93 -18.04 10.48
N ASP A 135 -9.71 -18.57 10.37
CA ASP A 135 -8.45 -17.91 10.66
C ASP A 135 -8.51 -16.38 10.42
N GLN A 136 -8.50 -15.63 11.52
CA GLN A 136 -7.55 -14.54 11.71
C GLN A 136 -7.40 -13.54 10.55
N ALA A 137 -8.53 -13.05 10.05
CA ALA A 137 -8.55 -12.28 8.82
C ALA A 137 -8.02 -10.86 9.00
N LEU A 138 -6.98 -10.55 8.21
CA LEU A 138 -6.72 -9.19 7.76
C LEU A 138 -7.93 -8.75 6.92
N VAL A 139 -8.86 -8.00 7.52
CA VAL A 139 -10.01 -7.52 6.76
C VAL A 139 -9.55 -6.45 5.77
N LEU A 140 -10.05 -6.51 4.55
CA LEU A 140 -9.78 -5.53 3.52
C LEU A 140 -11.05 -4.76 3.24
N ARG A 141 -10.94 -3.46 2.97
CA ARG A 141 -12.06 -2.70 2.43
C ARG A 141 -11.77 -2.32 0.99
N VAL A 142 -12.07 -3.21 0.06
CA VAL A 142 -11.96 -2.88 -1.37
C VAL A 142 -13.13 -1.96 -1.76
N SER A 143 -12.83 -0.70 -2.12
CA SER A 143 -13.82 0.26 -2.62
C SER A 143 -13.59 0.54 -4.09
N HIS A 144 -14.33 -0.13 -4.97
CA HIS A 144 -14.20 0.03 -6.43
C HIS A 144 -14.50 1.43 -6.99
N ARG A 145 -14.89 2.41 -6.16
CA ARG A 145 -15.21 3.76 -6.64
C ARG A 145 -14.03 4.72 -6.68
N ASN A 146 -13.02 4.58 -5.81
CA ASN A 146 -11.94 5.57 -5.63
C ASN A 146 -10.57 4.96 -5.25
N GLY A 147 -10.30 3.70 -5.58
CA GLY A 147 -9.05 3.01 -5.26
C GLY A 147 -9.17 1.98 -4.12
N LEU A 148 -8.14 1.15 -3.96
CA LEU A 148 -8.08 0.16 -2.89
C LEU A 148 -7.98 0.87 -1.52
N THR A 149 -8.60 0.31 -0.47
CA THR A 149 -8.49 0.86 0.89
C THR A 149 -8.15 -0.28 1.84
N LEU A 150 -6.91 -0.32 2.33
CA LEU A 150 -6.44 -1.39 3.20
C LEU A 150 -6.70 -1.07 4.69
N THR A 151 -7.89 -1.41 5.17
CA THR A 151 -8.22 -1.23 6.59
C THR A 151 -7.91 -2.49 7.40
N ILE A 152 -6.71 -2.56 7.99
CA ILE A 152 -6.28 -3.64 8.88
C ILE A 152 -7.22 -3.69 10.11
N LEU A 153 -8.07 -4.71 10.27
CA LEU A 153 -9.01 -4.79 11.41
C LEU A 153 -8.46 -5.49 12.66
N ARG A 154 -7.32 -6.17 12.58
CA ARG A 154 -6.56 -6.66 13.74
C ARG A 154 -5.06 -6.50 13.47
N PRO A 155 -4.27 -6.00 14.43
CA PRO A 155 -2.84 -5.83 14.21
C PRO A 155 -2.16 -7.18 13.98
N CYS A 156 -1.08 -7.18 13.19
CA CYS A 156 -0.13 -8.29 13.08
C CYS A 156 0.66 -8.54 14.39
N VAL A 157 0.17 -8.02 15.53
CA VAL A 157 0.79 -8.06 16.86
C VAL A 157 -0.29 -8.20 17.94
N ASN A 158 0.11 -8.78 19.09
CA ASN A 158 -0.77 -9.12 20.22
C ASN A 158 -1.60 -7.93 20.76
N GLU A 159 -2.79 -8.26 21.29
CA GLU A 159 -4.05 -7.50 21.49
C GLU A 159 -4.10 -6.09 22.12
N ASP A 160 -3.02 -5.33 22.33
CA ASP A 160 -3.10 -4.13 23.21
C ASP A 160 -3.44 -2.78 22.54
N LEU A 161 -3.71 -2.73 21.23
CA LEU A 161 -4.07 -1.48 20.55
C LEU A 161 -5.59 -1.25 20.51
N LYS A 162 -6.07 -0.29 21.31
CA LYS A 162 -7.50 0.06 21.50
C LYS A 162 -8.25 0.51 20.23
N GLN A 163 -7.57 0.83 19.13
CA GLN A 163 -8.19 1.14 17.83
C GLN A 163 -7.23 0.76 16.69
N PRO A 164 -7.64 -0.04 15.69
CA PRO A 164 -6.79 -0.32 14.54
C PRO A 164 -6.65 0.93 13.65
N PRO A 165 -5.42 1.25 13.18
CA PRO A 165 -5.24 2.33 12.22
C PRO A 165 -5.81 1.94 10.85
N SER A 166 -6.94 2.52 10.46
CA SER A 166 -7.45 2.42 9.08
C SER A 166 -6.51 3.16 8.12
N THR A 167 -6.02 2.47 7.09
CA THR A 167 -5.17 3.06 6.03
C THR A 167 -5.86 2.94 4.68
N THR A 168 -5.87 4.02 3.91
CA THR A 168 -6.20 3.93 2.48
C THR A 168 -4.91 3.63 1.72
N ILE A 169 -4.88 2.56 0.93
CA ILE A 169 -3.78 2.26 0.01
C ILE A 169 -4.31 2.53 -1.38
N LEU A 170 -4.06 3.74 -1.88
CA LEU A 170 -4.24 4.02 -3.29
C LEU A 170 -3.26 3.14 -4.08
N VAL A 171 -3.82 2.16 -4.79
CA VAL A 171 -3.17 1.44 -5.88
C VAL A 171 -3.69 2.02 -7.17
#